data_AF-A0A8K1N130-F1
#
_entry.id   AF-A0A8K1N130-F1
#
_cell.length_a   1.000
_cell.length_b   1.000
_cell.length_c   1.000
_cell.angle_alpha   90.00
_cell.angle_beta   90.00
_cell.angle_gamma   90.00
#
_symmetry.space_group_name_H-M   'P 1'
#
loop_
_entity.id
_entity.type
_entity.pdbx_description
1 polymer ?
#
loop_
_entity_poly.entity_id
_entity_poly.type
_entity_poly.pdbx_seq_one_letter_code
_entity_poly.pdbx_strand_id
1 'polypeptide(L)'
;MVKSLYDAFYSNFLADRGIKWYSSFLLVAWRIINMNIAFQLAVFALIATSSILLISVPVVFASPDGWSSNKNVVFSGTSLWIGLVFLVGILNSLIS
;
A
#
# COMPACT_ATOMS: atom_id res chain seq x y z
N MET A 1 -40.24 19.55 -34.81
CA MET A 1 -40.03 18.10 -34.62
C MET A 1 -38.56 17.69 -34.75
N VAL A 2 -37.89 17.91 -35.89
CA VAL A 2 -36.49 17.47 -36.11
C VAL A 2 -35.48 18.08 -35.13
N LYS A 3 -35.59 19.37 -34.82
CA LYS A 3 -34.66 20.06 -33.90
C LYS A 3 -34.70 19.49 -32.48
N SER A 4 -35.89 19.19 -31.94
CA SER A 4 -35.99 18.61 -30.60
C SER A 4 -35.47 17.17 -30.54
N LEU A 5 -35.51 16.44 -31.66
CA LEU A 5 -34.93 15.10 -31.75
C LEU A 5 -33.38 15.16 -31.71
N TYR A 6 -32.80 16.14 -32.41
CA TYR A 6 -31.37 16.38 -32.39
C TYR A 6 -30.88 16.78 -31.00
N ASP A 7 -31.59 17.68 -30.33
CA ASP A 7 -31.24 18.15 -28.99
C ASP A 7 -31.32 17.00 -27.97
N ALA A 8 -32.36 16.16 -28.04
CA ALA A 8 -32.52 14.99 -27.18
C ALA A 8 -31.48 13.89 -27.46
N PHE A 9 -31.12 13.67 -28.73
CA PHE A 9 -30.06 12.73 -29.08
C PHE A 9 -28.71 13.21 -28.54
N TYR A 10 -28.41 14.49 -28.72
CA TYR A 10 -27.14 15.07 -28.28
C TYR A 10 -27.01 15.08 -26.75
N SER A 11 -28.08 15.42 -26.03
CA SER A 11 -28.08 15.37 -24.55
C SER A 11 -27.83 13.97 -24.01
N ASN A 12 -28.47 12.95 -24.60
CA ASN A 12 -28.29 11.56 -24.19
C ASN A 12 -26.91 11.01 -24.56
N PHE A 13 -26.38 11.39 -25.74
CA PHE A 13 -25.04 11.01 -26.17
C PHE A 13 -23.95 11.62 -25.28
N LEU A 14 -24.12 12.90 -24.90
CA LEU A 14 -23.21 13.56 -23.96
C LEU A 14 -23.30 12.96 -22.55
N ALA A 15 -24.50 12.60 -22.09
CA ALA A 15 -24.70 11.94 -20.81
C ALA A 15 -24.03 10.55 -20.77
N ASP A 16 -24.23 9.70 -21.79
CA ASP A 16 -23.58 8.38 -21.89
C ASP A 16 -22.05 8.50 -21.94
N ARG A 17 -21.52 9.42 -22.76
CA ARG A 17 -20.08 9.69 -22.78
C ARG A 17 -19.59 10.16 -21.41
N GLY A 18 -20.25 11.15 -20.80
CA GLY A 18 -19.86 11.68 -19.50
C GLY A 18 -19.84 10.63 -18.38
N ILE A 19 -20.86 9.77 -18.33
CA ILE A 19 -20.97 8.67 -17.37
C ILE A 19 -19.86 7.63 -17.59
N LYS A 20 -19.58 7.26 -18.85
CA LYS A 20 -18.48 6.34 -19.18
C LYS A 20 -17.12 6.91 -18.80
N TRP A 21 -16.87 8.19 -19.09
CA TRP A 21 -15.65 8.88 -18.68
C TRP A 21 -15.48 8.90 -17.16
N TYR A 22 -16.54 9.22 -16.42
CA TYR A 22 -16.49 9.23 -14.96
C TYR A 22 -16.23 7.84 -14.38
N SER A 23 -16.92 6.81 -14.89
CA SER A 23 -16.69 5.42 -14.45
C SER A 23 -15.26 4.96 -14.75
N SER A 24 -14.74 5.22 -15.95
CA SER A 24 -13.34 4.91 -16.28
C SER A 24 -12.35 5.66 -15.40
N PHE A 25 -12.62 6.94 -15.12
CA PHE A 25 -11.77 7.75 -14.24
C PHE A 25 -11.79 7.23 -12.80
N LEU A 26 -12.97 6.85 -12.30
CA LEU A 26 -13.13 6.23 -10.99
C LEU A 26 -12.42 4.87 -10.93
N LEU A 27 -12.54 4.02 -11.95
CA LEU A 27 -11.86 2.72 -11.98
C LEU A 27 -10.34 2.87 -12.03
N VAL A 28 -9.83 3.83 -12.79
CA VAL A 28 -8.39 4.14 -12.85
C VAL A 28 -7.92 4.72 -11.52
N ALA A 29 -8.66 5.68 -10.95
CA ALA A 29 -8.35 6.26 -9.64
C ALA A 29 -8.38 5.20 -8.54
N TRP A 30 -9.39 4.35 -8.53
CA TRP A 30 -9.56 3.26 -7.55
C TRP A 30 -8.40 2.26 -7.63
N ARG A 31 -7.95 1.92 -8.84
CA ARG A 31 -6.78 1.06 -9.04
C ARG A 31 -5.48 1.68 -8.50
N ILE A 32 -5.25 2.96 -8.78
CA ILE A 32 -4.03 3.67 -8.36
C ILE A 32 -4.00 3.87 -6.84
N ILE A 33 -5.13 4.25 -6.25
CA ILE A 33 -5.25 4.48 -4.80
C ILE A 33 -5.00 3.18 -4.02
N ASN A 34 -5.56 2.05 -4.46
CA ASN A 34 -5.39 0.77 -3.77
C ASN A 34 -3.94 0.29 -3.72
N MET A 35 -3.18 0.42 -4.82
CA MET A 35 -1.76 0.01 -4.85
C MET A 35 -0.87 0.92 -4.00
N ASN A 36 -1.16 2.23 -3.97
CA ASN A 36 -0.40 3.19 -3.15
C ASN A 36 -0.65 2.98 -1.64
N ILE A 37 -1.88 2.65 -1.25
CA ILE A 37 -2.21 2.37 0.17
C ILE A 37 -1.46 1.12 0.66
N ALA A 38 -1.41 0.04 -0.13
CA ALA A 38 -0.69 -1.18 0.25
C ALA A 38 0.81 -0.93 0.46
N PHE A 39 1.42 -0.10 -0.39
CA PHE A 39 2.82 0.29 -0.24
C PHE A 39 3.07 1.16 0.98
N GLN A 40 2.22 2.16 1.23
CA GLN A 40 2.31 2.99 2.42
C GLN A 40 2.20 2.17 3.71
N LEU A 41 1.29 1.19 3.74
CA LEU A 41 1.16 0.26 4.86
C LEU A 41 2.40 -0.62 5.04
N ALA A 42 2.99 -1.13 3.96
CA ALA A 42 4.22 -1.92 4.03
C ALA A 42 5.42 -1.10 4.55
N VAL A 43 5.56 0.16 4.10
CA VAL A 43 6.58 1.09 4.58
C VAL A 43 6.35 1.43 6.06
N PHE A 44 5.10 1.68 6.47
CA PHE A 44 4.76 1.93 7.86
C PHE A 44 5.11 0.73 8.76
N ALA A 45 4.77 -0.49 8.33
CA ALA A 45 5.12 -1.71 9.04
C ALA A 45 6.65 -1.88 9.14
N LEU A 46 7.41 -1.57 8.09
CA LEU A 46 8.87 -1.62 8.11
C LEU A 46 9.45 -0.63 9.13
N ILE A 47 8.93 0.60 9.20
CA ILE A 47 9.35 1.62 10.17
C ILE A 47 9.02 1.19 11.61
N ALA A 48 7.81 0.67 11.83
CA ALA A 48 7.40 0.18 13.15
C ALA A 48 8.27 -0.98 13.61
N THR A 49 8.50 -1.96 12.74
CA THR A 49 9.36 -3.13 13.04
C THR A 49 10.80 -2.69 13.31
N SER A 50 11.32 -1.72 12.55
CA SER A 50 12.65 -1.14 12.77
C SER A 50 12.75 -0.48 14.14
N SER A 51 11.75 0.31 14.52
CA SER A 51 11.71 1.00 15.83
C SER A 51 11.67 0.00 16.98
N ILE A 52 10.91 -1.09 16.84
CA ILE A 52 10.85 -2.18 17.83
C ILE A 52 12.21 -2.87 17.94
N LEU A 53 12.85 -3.22 16.83
CA LEU A 53 14.18 -3.85 16.84
C LEU A 53 15.25 -2.94 17.44
N LEU A 54 15.19 -1.64 17.16
CA LEU A 54 16.14 -0.66 17.66
C LEU A 54 16.11 -0.56 19.20
N ILE A 55 14.96 -0.78 19.82
CA ILE A 55 14.82 -0.82 21.28
C ILE A 55 15.06 -2.23 21.81
N SER A 56 14.51 -3.26 21.19
CA SER A 56 14.55 -4.63 21.69
C SER A 56 15.95 -5.24 21.64
N VAL A 57 16.75 -4.93 20.63
CA VAL A 57 18.11 -5.45 20.47
C VAL A 57 19.02 -4.98 21.63
N PRO A 58 19.16 -3.68 21.94
CA PRO A 58 19.89 -3.23 23.12
C PRO A 58 19.34 -3.79 24.44
N VAL A 59 18.01 -3.88 24.60
CA VAL A 59 17.38 -4.40 25.83
C VAL A 59 17.73 -5.87 26.06
N VAL A 60 17.65 -6.70 25.01
CA VAL A 60 18.00 -8.13 25.09
C VAL A 60 19.49 -8.33 25.40
N PHE A 61 20.35 -7.48 24.85
CA PHE A 61 21.79 -7.55 25.12
C PHE A 61 22.20 -6.99 26.48
N ALA A 62 21.43 -6.05 27.04
CA ALA A 62 21.72 -5.46 28.35
C ALA A 62 21.26 -6.32 29.55
N SER A 63 20.29 -7.22 29.35
CA SER A 63 19.77 -8.07 30.43
C SER A 63 20.70 -9.25 30.73
N PRO A 64 20.95 -9.59 32.02
CA PRO A 64 21.56 -10.87 32.41
C PRO A 64 20.74 -12.03 31.83
N ASP A 65 21.40 -13.01 31.22
CA ASP A 65 20.79 -14.16 30.50
C ASP A 65 19.82 -13.80 29.34
N GLY A 66 19.69 -12.51 29.00
CA GLY A 66 18.74 -12.01 28.00
C GLY A 66 18.94 -12.63 26.63
N TRP A 67 20.21 -12.85 26.23
CA TRP A 67 20.57 -13.51 24.98
C TRP A 67 20.12 -14.96 24.93
N SER A 68 20.35 -15.75 25.99
CA SER A 68 20.02 -17.19 25.99
C SER A 68 18.51 -17.40 25.86
N SER A 69 17.72 -16.57 26.56
CA SER A 69 16.27 -16.68 26.59
C SER A 69 15.58 -16.08 25.35
N ASN A 70 16.04 -14.93 24.86
CA ASN A 70 15.34 -14.16 23.81
C ASN A 70 15.94 -14.29 22.41
N LYS A 71 16.96 -15.16 22.22
CA LYS A 71 17.62 -15.39 20.93
C LYS A 71 16.63 -15.57 19.78
N ASN A 72 15.63 -16.43 19.98
CA ASN A 72 14.68 -16.77 18.93
C ASN A 72 13.76 -15.59 18.56
N VAL A 73 13.46 -14.70 19.52
CA VAL A 73 12.66 -13.50 19.30
C VAL A 73 13.44 -12.47 18.49
N VAL A 74 14.73 -12.28 18.79
CA VAL A 74 15.60 -11.37 18.02
C VAL A 74 15.80 -11.90 16.60
N PHE A 75 16.00 -13.20 16.43
CA PHE A 75 16.13 -13.82 15.11
C PHE A 75 14.82 -13.72 14.30
N SER A 76 13.67 -13.99 14.89
CA SER A 76 12.38 -13.89 14.19
C SER A 76 12.02 -12.45 13.86
N GLY A 77 12.31 -11.49 14.73
CA GLY A 77 12.13 -10.07 14.45
C GLY A 77 13.04 -9.58 13.31
N THR A 78 14.31 -10.00 13.32
CA THR A 78 15.28 -9.62 12.27
C THR A 78 14.94 -10.26 10.93
N SER A 79 14.53 -11.54 10.91
CA SER A 79 14.12 -12.21 9.67
C SER A 79 12.86 -11.60 9.08
N LEU A 80 11.88 -11.25 9.93
CA LEU A 80 10.69 -10.50 9.52
C LEU A 80 11.07 -9.14 8.94
N TRP A 81 11.96 -8.40 9.60
CA TRP A 81 12.45 -7.11 9.10
C TRP A 81 13.10 -7.21 7.72
N ILE A 82 14.00 -8.18 7.50
CA ILE A 82 14.62 -8.43 6.19
C ILE A 82 13.54 -8.76 5.15
N GLY A 83 12.57 -9.61 5.48
CA GLY A 83 11.45 -9.94 4.61
C GLY A 83 10.63 -8.72 4.21
N LEU A 84 10.35 -7.80 5.16
CA LEU A 84 9.66 -6.54 4.88
C LEU A 84 10.48 -5.63 3.96
N VAL A 85 11.81 -5.55 4.11
CA VAL A 85 12.68 -4.77 3.21
C VAL A 85 12.56 -5.26 1.77
N PHE A 86 12.65 -6.58 1.55
CA PHE A 86 12.46 -7.15 0.22
C PHE A 86 11.04 -6.93 -0.31
N LEU A 87 10.02 -7.09 0.52
CA LEU A 87 8.63 -6.86 0.14
C LEU A 87 8.40 -5.42 -0.32
N VAL A 88 8.90 -4.43 0.42
CA VAL A 88 8.81 -3.01 0.04
C VAL A 88 9.55 -2.75 -1.28
N GLY A 89 10.72 -3.35 -1.48
CA GLY A 89 11.46 -3.26 -2.74
C GLY A 89 10.71 -3.83 -3.95
N ILE A 90 10.05 -4.98 -3.77
CA ILE A 90 9.20 -5.58 -4.83
C ILE A 90 7.98 -4.71 -5.09
N LEU A 91 7.28 -4.26 -4.04
CA LEU A 91 6.11 -3.39 -4.17
C LEU A 91 6.46 -2.08 -4.87
N ASN A 92 7.65 -1.53 -4.62
CA ASN A 92 8.14 -0.33 -5.29
C ASN A 92 8.22 -0.53 -6.82
N SER A 93 8.76 -1.67 -7.28
CA SER A 93 8.85 -2.00 -8.70
C SER A 93 7.49 -2.30 -9.37
N LEU A 94 6.46 -2.62 -8.60
CA LEU A 94 5.10 -2.86 -9.12
C LEU A 94 4.28 -1.56 -9.25
N ILE A 95 4.71 -0.50 -8.57
CA ILE A 95 4.02 0.79 -8.52
C ILE A 95 4.65 1.82 -9.46
N SER A 96 5.97 1.76 -9.66
CA SER A 96 6.70 2.70 -10.52
C SER A 96 6.47 2.47 -12.01
#